data_AF-A0A2S4PQB4-F1
#
_entry.id   AF-A0A2S4PQB4-F1
#
_cell.length_a   1.000
_cell.length_b   1.000
_cell.length_c   1.000
_cell.angle_alpha   90.00
_cell.angle_beta   90.00
_cell.angle_gamma   90.00
#
_symmetry.space_group_name_H-M   'P 1'
#
loop_
_entity.id
_entity.type
_entity.pdbx_description
1 polymer ?
#
loop_
_entity_poly.entity_id
_entity_poly.type
_entity_poly.pdbx_seq_one_letter_code
_entity_poly.pdbx_strand_id
1 'polypeptide(L)'
;MQARNSARLTVIGSAEMLEDTWFDATVKRSVGISGVGNDAKEVKTSNQALAKEVTGWTFKEIGSLKVNQIKHYLQENNAQIGPVNPKMYRVKNDVKYSIEISEYSWNKYLPYKPPKRDVIQLEFSMLSPFHRVPLQLESTTQNSSIFSASIRLPDQHGIFNFMVNYKRPFLSNLEEKNTVTVRHFAHDEWPRSWVISGAWPWISGVGVTVIGWIVFVALWLWSKPEEISPIVKKT
;
A
#
# COMPACT_ATOMS: atom_id res chain seq x y z
N MET A 1 -9.91 28.65 2.10
CA MET A 1 -10.64 27.50 1.52
C MET A 1 -9.74 26.73 0.57
N GLN A 2 -9.92 25.41 0.47
CA GLN A 2 -9.20 24.55 -0.48
C GLN A 2 -10.20 23.68 -1.25
N ALA A 3 -10.13 23.70 -2.59
CA ALA A 3 -10.96 22.90 -3.47
C ALA A 3 -10.41 21.47 -3.62
N ARG A 4 -11.19 20.57 -4.26
CA ARG A 4 -10.81 19.15 -4.44
C ARG A 4 -9.53 18.98 -5.26
N ASN A 5 -9.33 19.83 -6.27
CA ASN A 5 -8.11 19.91 -7.08
C ASN A 5 -6.95 20.66 -6.38
N SER A 6 -7.04 20.86 -5.06
CA SER A 6 -6.06 21.60 -4.26
C SER A 6 -5.87 23.06 -4.70
N ALA A 7 -6.84 23.69 -5.37
CA ALA A 7 -6.84 25.15 -5.57
C ALA A 7 -7.17 25.86 -4.26
N ARG A 8 -6.49 26.97 -3.96
CA ARG A 8 -6.57 27.68 -2.68
C ARG A 8 -7.14 29.08 -2.89
N LEU A 9 -8.02 29.48 -1.98
CA LEU A 9 -8.58 30.83 -1.90
C LEU A 9 -8.50 31.30 -0.45
N THR A 10 -7.96 32.49 -0.25
CA THR A 10 -7.93 33.15 1.05
C THR A 10 -8.76 34.42 0.98
N VAL A 11 -9.61 34.61 1.99
CA VAL A 11 -10.41 35.82 2.18
C VAL A 11 -9.93 36.46 3.48
N ILE A 12 -9.56 37.73 3.43
CA ILE A 12 -9.09 38.51 4.58
C ILE A 12 -10.18 39.52 4.92
N GLY A 13 -10.54 39.63 6.20
CA GLY A 13 -11.64 40.49 6.66
C GLY A 13 -11.27 41.97 6.84
N SER A 14 -9.98 42.29 6.97
CA SER A 14 -9.47 43.66 7.10
C SER A 14 -8.30 43.88 6.15
N ALA A 15 -8.42 44.91 5.31
CA ALA A 15 -7.33 45.35 4.44
C ALA A 15 -6.20 46.00 5.24
N GLU A 16 -6.54 46.70 6.33
CA GLU A 16 -5.59 47.38 7.22
C GLU A 16 -4.54 46.42 7.79
N MET A 17 -4.90 45.13 7.96
CA MET A 17 -3.95 44.09 8.42
C MET A 17 -2.69 43.98 7.52
N LEU A 18 -2.79 44.40 6.26
CA LEU A 18 -1.70 44.36 5.27
C LEU A 18 -0.96 45.69 5.11
N GLU A 19 -1.29 46.72 5.89
CA GLU A 19 -0.59 48.00 5.85
C GLU A 19 0.72 47.97 6.65
N ASP A 20 1.71 48.73 6.17
CA ASP A 20 3.04 48.86 6.80
C ASP A 20 2.94 49.35 8.26
N THR A 21 1.95 50.20 8.55
CA THR A 21 1.63 50.69 9.91
C THR A 21 1.44 49.54 10.89
N TRP A 22 0.74 48.47 10.46
CA TRP A 22 0.42 47.30 11.28
C TRP A 22 1.49 46.21 11.23
N PHE A 23 2.43 46.27 10.28
CA PHE A 23 3.59 45.38 10.24
C PHE A 23 4.64 45.72 11.29
N ASP A 24 4.86 47.01 11.56
CA ASP A 24 5.85 47.47 12.55
C ASP A 24 5.24 47.93 13.87
N ALA A 25 3.90 47.90 13.99
CA ALA A 25 3.19 48.24 15.22
C ALA A 25 3.67 47.43 16.42
N THR A 26 3.64 48.09 17.59
CA THR A 26 3.82 47.45 18.89
C THR A 26 2.53 47.59 19.67
N VAL A 27 2.01 46.47 20.17
CA VAL A 27 0.70 46.42 20.82
C VAL A 27 0.82 45.92 22.25
N LYS A 28 -0.04 46.42 23.13
CA LYS A 28 -0.20 45.88 24.48
C LYS A 28 -1.33 44.86 24.49
N ARG A 29 -1.11 43.70 25.12
CA ARG A 29 -2.12 42.64 25.21
C ARG A 29 -3.36 43.16 25.97
N SER A 30 -4.52 43.13 25.33
CA SER A 30 -5.79 43.43 25.99
C SER A 30 -6.14 42.34 27.01
N VAL A 31 -6.60 42.72 28.19
CA VAL A 31 -7.10 41.80 29.22
C VAL A 31 -8.63 41.87 29.22
N GLY A 32 -9.22 41.27 28.17
CA GLY A 32 -10.68 41.25 27.99
C GLY A 32 -11.25 42.55 27.44
N ILE A 33 -12.53 42.81 27.77
CA ILE A 33 -13.34 43.95 27.29
C ILE A 33 -12.90 45.28 27.94
N SER A 34 -12.28 45.21 29.11
CA SER A 34 -11.85 46.34 29.94
C SER A 34 -10.55 47.02 29.49
N GLY A 35 -10.00 46.63 28.34
CA GLY A 35 -8.83 47.28 27.74
C GLY A 35 -7.48 46.69 28.18
N VAL A 36 -6.45 47.55 28.15
CA VAL A 36 -5.05 47.16 28.37
C VAL A 36 -4.78 46.93 29.86
N GLY A 37 -4.27 45.77 30.23
CA GLY A 37 -3.87 45.49 31.62
C GLY A 37 -2.72 46.41 32.05
N ASN A 38 -2.74 46.88 33.30
CA ASN A 38 -1.73 47.82 33.82
C ASN A 38 -0.28 47.29 33.72
N ASP A 39 -0.08 45.97 33.72
CA ASP A 39 1.22 45.30 33.55
C ASP A 39 1.44 44.72 32.13
N ALA A 40 0.65 45.14 31.14
CA ALA A 40 0.72 44.59 29.79
C ALA A 40 1.99 45.05 29.07
N LYS A 41 2.91 44.09 28.86
CA LYS A 41 4.12 44.30 28.06
C LYS A 41 3.76 44.62 26.62
N GLU A 42 4.47 45.59 26.08
CA GLU A 42 4.49 45.91 24.65
C GLU A 42 5.16 44.78 23.87
N VAL A 43 4.47 44.26 22.86
CA VAL A 43 4.94 43.19 21.99
C VAL A 43 4.79 43.62 20.54
N LYS A 44 5.85 43.44 19.74
CA LYS A 44 5.79 43.69 18.29
C LYS A 44 4.74 42.79 17.64
N THR A 45 3.92 43.34 16.75
CA THR A 45 2.94 42.54 16.00
C THR A 45 3.64 41.52 15.10
N SER A 46 2.95 40.42 14.80
CA SER A 46 3.43 39.38 13.87
C SER A 46 2.68 39.42 12.55
N ASN A 47 2.05 40.56 12.21
CA ASN A 47 1.22 40.69 11.00
C ASN A 47 2.00 40.42 9.72
N GLN A 48 3.23 40.92 9.62
CA GLN A 48 4.07 40.68 8.44
C GLN A 48 4.38 39.18 8.26
N ALA A 49 4.71 38.48 9.34
CA ALA A 49 4.97 37.04 9.31
C ALA A 49 3.71 36.25 8.94
N LEU A 50 2.57 36.61 9.52
CA LEU A 50 1.28 36.00 9.19
C LEU A 50 0.92 36.24 7.72
N ALA A 51 1.02 37.48 7.24
CA ALA A 51 0.74 37.85 5.86
C ALA A 51 1.59 37.03 4.89
N LYS A 52 2.90 36.92 5.16
CA LYS A 52 3.83 36.09 4.39
C LYS A 52 3.40 34.62 4.33
N GLU A 53 3.13 33.99 5.47
CA GLU A 53 2.71 32.57 5.50
C GLU A 53 1.36 32.36 4.82
N VAL A 54 0.41 33.28 4.99
CA VAL A 54 -0.91 33.23 4.35
C VAL A 54 -0.80 33.38 2.84
N THR A 55 -0.01 34.34 2.34
CA THR A 55 0.22 34.50 0.89
C THR A 55 0.96 33.30 0.33
N GLY A 56 2.02 32.83 1.01
CA GLY A 56 2.77 31.65 0.61
C GLY A 56 1.89 30.40 0.54
N TRP A 57 0.98 30.22 1.51
CA TRP A 57 0.02 29.12 1.47
C TRP A 57 -0.95 29.28 0.29
N THR A 58 -1.49 30.48 0.09
CA THR A 58 -2.46 30.78 -0.98
C THR A 58 -1.87 30.52 -2.36
N PHE A 59 -0.63 30.94 -2.60
CA PHE A 59 0.06 30.80 -3.89
C PHE A 59 0.81 29.47 -4.06
N LYS A 60 0.60 28.49 -3.16
CA LYS A 60 1.23 27.16 -3.17
C LYS A 60 2.76 27.16 -3.04
N GLU A 61 3.32 28.18 -2.42
CA GLU A 61 4.74 28.25 -2.08
C GLU A 61 5.06 27.38 -0.86
N ILE A 62 4.09 27.18 0.04
CA ILE A 62 4.24 26.28 1.20
C ILE A 62 3.09 25.26 1.31
N GLY A 63 3.34 24.17 2.02
CA GLY A 63 2.35 23.13 2.30
C GLY A 63 1.87 22.40 1.04
N SER A 64 2.69 22.32 0.00
CA SER A 64 2.35 21.58 -1.23
C SER A 64 3.10 20.25 -1.23
N LEU A 65 2.37 19.16 -1.09
CA LEU A 65 2.87 17.79 -1.22
C LEU A 65 2.92 17.37 -2.69
N LYS A 66 3.99 16.67 -3.05
CA LYS A 66 4.21 16.06 -4.36
C LYS A 66 4.60 14.60 -4.19
N VAL A 67 3.96 13.75 -4.97
CA VAL A 67 4.34 12.34 -5.11
C VAL A 67 5.36 12.23 -6.23
N ASN A 68 6.53 11.66 -5.92
CA ASN A 68 7.62 11.51 -6.88
C ASN A 68 7.53 10.17 -7.61
N GLN A 69 7.55 9.09 -6.83
CA GLN A 69 7.55 7.73 -7.36
C GLN A 69 6.71 6.80 -6.49
N ILE A 70 6.01 5.88 -7.14
CA ILE A 70 5.29 4.78 -6.52
C ILE A 70 5.91 3.47 -7.03
N LYS A 71 6.23 2.56 -6.11
CA LYS A 71 6.73 1.22 -6.40
C LYS A 71 5.92 0.18 -5.64
N HIS A 72 5.52 -0.89 -6.28
CA HIS A 72 4.96 -2.06 -5.65
C HIS A 72 5.48 -3.33 -6.33
N TYR A 73 5.81 -4.37 -5.56
CA TYR A 73 6.41 -5.60 -6.08
C TYR A 73 6.17 -6.78 -5.14
N LEU A 74 6.29 -7.99 -5.69
CA LEU A 74 6.22 -9.22 -4.91
C LEU A 74 7.44 -9.31 -3.99
N GLN A 75 7.22 -9.58 -2.70
CA GLN A 75 8.27 -9.76 -1.70
C GLN A 75 8.20 -11.17 -1.14
N GLU A 76 9.27 -11.94 -1.22
CA GLU A 76 9.41 -13.21 -0.48
C GLU A 76 10.74 -13.18 0.28
N ASN A 77 10.74 -13.61 1.55
CA ASN A 77 11.94 -13.61 2.41
C ASN A 77 12.70 -12.25 2.42
N ASN A 78 11.97 -11.14 2.42
CA ASN A 78 12.51 -9.77 2.34
C ASN A 78 13.29 -9.41 1.06
N ALA A 79 13.24 -10.25 0.03
CA ALA A 79 13.79 -9.96 -1.28
C ALA A 79 12.67 -9.58 -2.26
N GLN A 80 12.95 -8.61 -3.13
CA GLN A 80 12.09 -8.33 -4.28
C GLN A 80 12.17 -9.48 -5.27
N ILE A 81 11.00 -9.96 -5.71
CA ILE A 81 10.89 -10.97 -6.76
C ILE A 81 10.12 -10.39 -7.94
N GLY A 82 10.66 -10.60 -9.14
CA GLY A 82 10.03 -10.17 -10.38
C GLY A 82 10.08 -8.65 -10.62
N PRO A 83 9.27 -8.16 -11.57
CA PRO A 83 9.31 -6.78 -12.01
C PRO A 83 8.73 -5.81 -10.96
N VAL A 84 9.19 -4.56 -11.01
CA VAL A 84 8.56 -3.46 -10.27
C VAL A 84 7.26 -3.05 -10.98
N ASN A 85 6.22 -2.79 -10.20
CA ASN A 85 4.88 -2.39 -10.66
C ASN A 85 4.22 -3.39 -11.62
N PRO A 86 4.11 -4.69 -11.27
CA PRO A 86 3.38 -5.64 -12.09
C PRO A 86 1.89 -5.29 -12.11
N LYS A 87 1.24 -5.53 -13.26
CA LYS A 87 -0.22 -5.34 -13.42
C LYS A 87 -1.05 -6.44 -12.75
N MET A 88 -0.42 -7.57 -12.43
CA MET A 88 -1.09 -8.77 -11.94
C MET A 88 -0.32 -9.38 -10.76
N TYR A 89 -1.07 -9.77 -9.74
CA TYR A 89 -0.63 -10.53 -8.58
C TYR A 89 -1.51 -11.77 -8.41
N ARG A 90 -1.11 -12.68 -7.53
CA ARG A 90 -1.92 -13.81 -7.09
C ARG A 90 -2.46 -13.57 -5.68
N VAL A 91 -3.61 -14.15 -5.38
CA VAL A 91 -4.13 -14.23 -4.00
C VAL A 91 -3.04 -14.72 -3.04
N LYS A 92 -3.05 -14.20 -1.80
CA LYS A 92 -2.09 -14.55 -0.73
C LYS A 92 -0.62 -14.26 -1.02
N ASN A 93 -0.28 -13.55 -2.10
CA ASN A 93 1.08 -13.04 -2.29
C ASN A 93 1.42 -12.00 -1.21
N ASP A 94 2.67 -11.99 -0.77
CA ASP A 94 3.23 -10.92 0.05
C ASP A 94 3.77 -9.82 -0.88
N VAL A 95 3.28 -8.60 -0.71
CA VAL A 95 3.58 -7.47 -1.60
C VAL A 95 4.09 -6.30 -0.78
N LYS A 96 5.18 -5.69 -1.25
CA LYS A 96 5.67 -4.42 -0.71
C LYS A 96 5.14 -3.29 -1.57
N TYR A 97 4.62 -2.26 -0.94
CA TYR A 97 4.25 -1.00 -1.56
C TYR A 97 5.12 0.11 -0.96
N SER A 98 5.62 1.01 -1.80
CA SER A 98 6.31 2.22 -1.39
C SER A 98 5.89 3.43 -2.21
N ILE A 99 5.86 4.58 -1.55
CA ILE A 99 5.52 5.87 -2.11
C ILE A 99 6.54 6.91 -1.62
N GLU A 100 7.05 7.69 -2.56
CA GLU A 100 7.99 8.77 -2.30
C GLU A 100 7.27 10.11 -2.31
N ILE A 101 7.36 10.85 -1.20
CA ILE A 101 6.64 12.11 -0.99
C ILE A 101 7.63 13.22 -0.66
N SER A 102 7.47 14.35 -1.34
CA SER A 102 8.21 15.59 -1.08
C SER A 102 7.25 16.72 -0.73
N GLU A 103 7.69 17.65 0.10
CA GLU A 103 6.97 18.87 0.46
C GLU A 103 7.69 20.08 -0.15
N TYR A 104 6.99 20.88 -0.93
CA TYR A 104 7.50 22.14 -1.43
C TYR A 104 7.34 23.23 -0.36
N SER A 105 8.47 23.87 -0.04
CA SER A 105 8.54 24.97 0.91
C SER A 105 9.41 26.09 0.33
N TRP A 106 8.75 27.18 -0.01
CA TRP A 106 9.27 28.41 -0.63
C TRP A 106 9.96 28.15 -1.97
N ASN A 107 11.22 27.70 -1.93
CA ASN A 107 12.06 27.54 -3.12
C ASN A 107 12.64 26.13 -3.29
N LYS A 108 12.33 25.20 -2.38
CA LYS A 108 12.94 23.86 -2.38
C LYS A 108 11.96 22.77 -1.99
N TYR A 109 12.20 21.57 -2.52
CA TYR A 109 11.56 20.36 -2.06
C TYR A 109 12.32 19.82 -0.85
N LEU A 110 11.57 19.55 0.22
CA LEU A 110 12.06 18.98 1.45
C LEU A 110 11.41 17.62 1.70
N PRO A 111 12.06 16.74 2.47
CA PRO A 111 11.47 15.47 2.83
C PRO A 111 10.26 15.67 3.73
N TYR A 112 9.11 15.11 3.32
CA TYR A 112 7.88 15.26 4.07
C TYR A 112 7.88 14.39 5.33
N LYS A 113 7.57 14.99 6.49
CA LYS A 113 7.43 14.29 7.76
C LYS A 113 6.04 14.55 8.34
N PRO A 114 5.17 13.52 8.43
CA PRO A 114 3.89 13.66 9.10
C PRO A 114 4.05 14.14 10.56
N PRO A 115 3.11 14.93 11.09
CA PRO A 115 3.08 15.28 12.51
C PRO A 115 3.11 14.04 13.41
N LYS A 116 3.63 14.15 14.65
CA LYS A 116 3.84 13.00 15.58
C LYS A 116 2.61 12.10 15.83
N ARG A 117 1.40 12.60 15.63
CA ARG A 117 0.13 11.88 15.84
C ARG A 117 -0.58 11.52 14.55
N ASP A 118 0.09 11.69 13.41
CA ASP A 118 -0.49 11.48 12.10
C ASP A 118 0.30 10.44 11.32
N VAL A 119 -0.43 9.71 10.47
CA VAL A 119 0.12 8.57 9.74
C VAL A 119 -0.48 8.55 8.35
N ILE A 120 0.39 8.35 7.35
CA ILE A 120 -0.04 8.12 5.97
C ILE A 120 -0.46 6.65 5.89
N GLN A 121 -1.63 6.39 5.34
CA GLN A 121 -2.20 5.05 5.28
C GLN A 121 -2.28 4.56 3.84
N LEU A 122 -1.96 3.29 3.65
CA LEU A 122 -2.24 2.55 2.43
C LEU A 122 -3.53 1.76 2.64
N GLU A 123 -4.47 1.94 1.73
CA GLU A 123 -5.65 1.10 1.61
C GLU A 123 -5.46 0.15 0.42
N PHE A 124 -5.75 -1.13 0.63
CA PHE A 124 -5.88 -2.11 -0.45
C PHE A 124 -7.37 -2.46 -0.59
N SER A 125 -7.99 -2.00 -1.68
CA SER A 125 -9.45 -1.97 -1.79
C SER A 125 -9.96 -2.35 -3.18
N MET A 126 -11.18 -2.90 -3.24
CA MET A 126 -11.93 -3.10 -4.49
C MET A 126 -13.11 -2.12 -4.51
N LEU A 127 -14.23 -2.49 -3.87
CA LEU A 127 -15.36 -1.60 -3.55
C LEU A 127 -15.22 -1.03 -2.13
N SER A 128 -14.79 -1.89 -1.20
CA SER A 128 -14.47 -1.58 0.19
C SER A 128 -13.00 -1.91 0.47
N PRO A 129 -12.40 -1.30 1.52
CA PRO A 129 -11.04 -1.61 1.93
C PRO A 129 -10.97 -2.99 2.61
N PHE A 130 -10.10 -3.85 2.09
CA PHE A 130 -9.76 -5.14 2.70
C PHE A 130 -8.64 -4.98 3.72
N HIS A 131 -7.64 -4.17 3.37
CA HIS A 131 -6.55 -3.81 4.28
C HIS A 131 -6.43 -2.30 4.38
N ARG A 132 -6.15 -1.82 5.60
CA ARG A 132 -5.70 -0.47 5.89
C ARG A 132 -4.48 -0.57 6.77
N VAL A 133 -3.33 -0.18 6.26
CA VAL A 133 -2.07 -0.28 6.99
C VAL A 133 -1.36 1.07 7.02
N PRO A 134 -0.71 1.41 8.15
CA PRO A 134 0.13 2.60 8.21
C PRO A 134 1.39 2.39 7.37
N LEU A 135 1.73 3.37 6.54
CA LEU A 135 3.01 3.41 5.83
C LEU A 135 4.10 3.90 6.79
N GLN A 136 5.17 3.12 6.90
CA GLN A 136 6.32 3.44 7.74
C GLN A 136 7.39 4.16 6.93
N LEU A 137 8.11 5.07 7.57
CA LEU A 137 9.25 5.73 6.94
C LEU A 137 10.38 4.70 6.72
N GLU A 138 10.71 4.43 5.46
CA GLU A 138 11.77 3.50 5.09
C GLU A 138 13.12 4.21 4.95
N SER A 139 13.13 5.33 4.22
CA SER A 139 14.34 6.12 4.02
C SER A 139 13.99 7.57 3.71
N THR A 140 14.99 8.44 3.84
CA THR A 140 14.86 9.87 3.58
C THR A 140 16.01 10.30 2.68
N THR A 141 15.67 10.88 1.54
CA THR A 141 16.60 11.53 0.61
C THR A 141 16.74 13.00 1.01
N GLN A 142 17.61 13.77 0.35
CA GLN A 142 17.73 15.21 0.58
C GLN A 142 16.42 15.97 0.33
N ASN A 143 15.60 15.50 -0.62
CA ASN A 143 14.42 16.24 -1.10
C ASN A 143 13.08 15.51 -0.87
N SER A 144 13.10 14.27 -0.36
CA SER A 144 11.91 13.41 -0.28
C SER A 144 12.02 12.35 0.82
N SER A 145 10.86 11.85 1.25
CA SER A 145 10.74 10.74 2.19
C SER A 145 10.04 9.57 1.53
N ILE A 146 10.60 8.37 1.67
CA ILE A 146 10.06 7.13 1.12
C ILE A 146 9.33 6.41 2.25
N PHE A 147 8.03 6.19 2.05
CA PHE A 147 7.18 5.46 2.96
C PHE A 147 6.81 4.11 2.36
N SER A 148 6.83 3.05 3.15
CA SER A 148 6.46 1.71 2.68
C SER A 148 5.68 0.88 3.68
N ALA A 149 4.98 -0.11 3.16
CA ALA A 149 4.33 -1.16 3.93
C ALA A 149 4.36 -2.47 3.13
N SER A 150 4.48 -3.58 3.85
CA SER A 150 4.33 -4.92 3.30
C SER A 150 2.99 -5.48 3.75
N ILE A 151 2.21 -5.98 2.81
CA ILE A 151 0.90 -6.60 3.06
C ILE A 151 0.81 -7.95 2.38
N ARG A 152 0.09 -8.87 2.99
CA ARG A 152 -0.33 -10.10 2.33
C ARG A 152 -1.67 -9.85 1.64
N LEU A 153 -1.76 -10.14 0.35
CA LEU A 153 -3.00 -9.94 -0.40
C LEU A 153 -4.12 -10.87 0.11
N PRO A 154 -5.39 -10.40 0.08
CA PRO A 154 -6.51 -11.18 0.57
C PRO A 154 -6.76 -12.44 -0.27
N ASP A 155 -7.51 -13.38 0.30
CA ASP A 155 -7.97 -14.60 -0.39
C ASP A 155 -9.21 -14.34 -1.27
N GLN A 156 -9.18 -13.23 -2.00
CA GLN A 156 -10.22 -12.85 -2.95
C GLN A 156 -9.55 -12.32 -4.21
N HIS A 157 -9.96 -12.87 -5.35
CA HIS A 157 -9.48 -12.42 -6.66
C HIS A 157 -10.39 -11.31 -7.19
N GLY A 158 -9.86 -10.48 -8.09
CA GLY A 158 -10.57 -9.34 -8.65
C GLY A 158 -9.63 -8.20 -9.01
N ILE A 159 -10.20 -7.02 -9.24
CA ILE A 159 -9.45 -5.80 -9.52
C ILE A 159 -9.36 -4.98 -8.25
N PHE A 160 -8.15 -4.81 -7.74
CA PHE A 160 -7.87 -4.07 -6.52
C PHE A 160 -7.13 -2.78 -6.83
N ASN A 161 -7.12 -1.87 -5.86
CA ASN A 161 -6.39 -0.62 -5.91
C ASN A 161 -5.49 -0.53 -4.68
N PHE A 162 -4.22 -0.21 -4.90
CA PHE A 162 -3.43 0.46 -3.88
C PHE A 162 -3.86 1.92 -3.87
N MET A 163 -4.38 2.38 -2.74
CA MET A 163 -4.93 3.72 -2.59
C MET A 163 -4.26 4.41 -1.42
N VAL A 164 -3.68 5.59 -1.68
CA VAL A 164 -3.18 6.48 -0.63
C VAL A 164 -4.01 7.76 -0.69
N ASN A 165 -4.81 7.99 0.33
CA ASN A 165 -5.68 9.17 0.43
C ASN A 165 -5.32 9.96 1.69
N TYR A 166 -4.46 10.96 1.52
CA TYR A 166 -3.94 11.80 2.59
C TYR A 166 -4.41 13.24 2.41
N LYS A 167 -5.43 13.61 3.19
CA LYS A 167 -6.05 14.93 3.19
C LYS A 167 -5.96 15.52 4.58
N ARG A 168 -5.16 16.57 4.74
CA ARG A 168 -4.98 17.29 6.01
C ARG A 168 -5.14 18.79 5.80
N PRO A 169 -5.60 19.53 6.82
CA PRO A 169 -5.63 20.99 6.76
C PRO A 169 -4.25 21.55 6.40
N PHE A 170 -4.25 22.63 5.60
CA PHE A 170 -3.08 23.38 5.16
C PHE A 170 -2.12 22.65 4.20
N LEU A 171 -2.29 21.34 3.97
CA LEU A 171 -1.54 20.58 2.98
C LEU A 171 -2.35 20.40 1.69
N SER A 172 -1.67 20.24 0.55
CA SER A 172 -2.35 19.81 -0.68
C SER A 172 -2.95 18.41 -0.49
N ASN A 173 -4.08 18.15 -1.15
CA ASN A 173 -4.68 16.83 -1.13
C ASN A 173 -3.78 15.87 -1.91
N LEU A 174 -3.37 14.77 -1.26
CA LEU A 174 -2.66 13.67 -1.89
C LEU A 174 -3.64 12.51 -2.06
N GLU A 175 -3.92 12.14 -3.31
CA GLU A 175 -4.83 11.06 -3.65
C GLU A 175 -4.23 10.26 -4.81
N GLU A 176 -3.61 9.12 -4.48
CA GLU A 176 -2.96 8.24 -5.45
C GLU A 176 -3.67 6.90 -5.51
N LYS A 177 -3.93 6.42 -6.73
CA LYS A 177 -4.65 5.17 -6.99
C LYS A 177 -3.92 4.35 -8.05
N ASN A 178 -3.40 3.19 -7.67
CA ASN A 178 -2.77 2.24 -8.57
C ASN A 178 -3.60 0.96 -8.65
N THR A 179 -4.21 0.72 -9.81
CA THR A 179 -5.07 -0.44 -10.05
C THR A 179 -4.24 -1.66 -10.47
N VAL A 180 -4.49 -2.79 -9.81
CA VAL A 180 -3.84 -4.08 -10.07
C VAL A 180 -4.87 -5.20 -10.10
N THR A 181 -4.58 -6.25 -10.87
CA THR A 181 -5.41 -7.46 -10.90
C THR A 181 -4.86 -8.48 -9.92
N VAL A 182 -5.70 -9.04 -9.06
CA VAL A 182 -5.36 -10.19 -8.21
C VAL A 182 -6.06 -11.41 -8.79
N ARG A 183 -5.30 -12.38 -9.30
CA ARG A 183 -5.83 -13.63 -9.84
C ARG A 183 -5.82 -14.76 -8.81
N HIS A 184 -6.61 -15.78 -9.06
CA HIS A 184 -6.56 -17.05 -8.35
C HIS A 184 -5.29 -17.85 -8.69
N PHE A 185 -5.07 -18.95 -7.97
CA PHE A 185 -4.03 -19.92 -8.29
C PHE A 185 -4.22 -20.49 -9.70
N ALA A 186 -3.13 -20.62 -10.44
CA ALA A 186 -3.10 -21.39 -11.68
C ALA A 186 -3.03 -22.89 -11.35
N HIS A 187 -3.41 -23.75 -12.31
CA HIS A 187 -3.49 -25.20 -12.08
C HIS A 187 -2.14 -25.84 -11.72
N ASP A 188 -1.05 -25.28 -12.21
CA ASP A 188 0.33 -25.71 -11.98
C ASP A 188 0.94 -25.18 -10.68
N GLU A 189 0.29 -24.26 -10.00
CA GLU A 189 0.79 -23.63 -8.78
C GLU A 189 0.34 -24.31 -7.48
N TRP A 190 -0.52 -25.33 -7.58
CA TRP A 190 -0.94 -26.11 -6.42
C TRP A 190 0.16 -27.09 -5.99
N PRO A 191 0.32 -27.36 -4.68
CA PRO A 191 1.18 -28.42 -4.20
C PRO A 191 0.83 -29.74 -4.88
N ARG A 192 1.83 -30.35 -5.50
CA ARG A 192 1.64 -31.60 -6.23
C ARG A 192 1.42 -32.76 -5.25
N SER A 193 0.81 -33.83 -5.75
CA SER A 193 0.38 -34.98 -4.94
C SER A 193 1.50 -35.59 -4.10
N TRP A 194 2.73 -35.64 -4.60
CA TRP A 194 3.87 -36.21 -3.87
C TRP A 194 4.31 -35.41 -2.62
N VAL A 195 3.93 -34.13 -2.50
CA VAL A 195 4.20 -33.29 -1.32
C VAL A 195 3.10 -33.45 -0.26
N ILE A 196 1.93 -33.94 -0.65
CA ILE A 196 0.77 -34.09 0.23
C ILE A 196 0.85 -35.45 0.90
N SER A 197 1.13 -35.49 2.20
CA SER A 197 1.26 -36.73 2.98
C SER A 197 0.04 -37.66 2.84
N GLY A 198 -1.17 -37.09 2.84
CA GLY A 198 -2.42 -37.85 2.65
C GLY A 198 -2.65 -38.42 1.24
N ALA A 199 -1.86 -38.04 0.23
CA ALA A 199 -1.98 -38.55 -1.12
C ALA A 199 -1.20 -39.87 -1.35
N TRP A 200 -0.27 -40.22 -0.45
CA TRP A 200 0.60 -41.38 -0.61
C TRP A 200 -0.13 -42.73 -0.73
N PRO A 201 -1.23 -43.02 0.00
CA PRO A 201 -1.99 -44.25 -0.19
C PRO A 201 -2.55 -44.42 -1.61
N TRP A 202 -2.92 -43.31 -2.27
CA TRP A 202 -3.43 -43.33 -3.64
C TRP A 202 -2.30 -43.54 -4.65
N ILE A 203 -1.17 -42.84 -4.45
CA ILE A 203 0.02 -42.98 -5.30
C ILE A 203 0.58 -44.41 -5.21
N SER A 204 0.67 -44.98 -4.00
CA SER A 204 1.12 -46.35 -3.80
C SER A 204 0.14 -47.36 -4.39
N GLY A 205 -1.18 -47.13 -4.28
CA GLY A 205 -2.19 -47.97 -4.92
C GLY A 205 -2.04 -48.05 -6.45
N VAL A 206 -1.77 -46.91 -7.10
CA VAL A 206 -1.47 -46.89 -8.55
C VAL A 206 -0.18 -47.69 -8.83
N GLY A 207 0.88 -47.48 -8.04
CA GLY A 207 2.13 -48.21 -8.17
C GLY A 207 1.97 -49.73 -8.03
N VAL A 208 1.24 -50.18 -7.01
CA VAL A 208 0.93 -51.59 -6.77
C VAL A 208 0.11 -52.17 -7.92
N THR A 209 -0.85 -51.43 -8.47
CA THR A 209 -1.68 -51.88 -9.60
C THR A 209 -0.83 -52.07 -10.86
N VAL A 210 0.05 -51.11 -11.18
CA VAL A 210 0.95 -51.20 -12.34
C VAL A 210 1.92 -52.37 -12.20
N ILE A 211 2.55 -52.51 -11.04
CA ILE A 211 3.47 -53.62 -10.77
C ILE A 211 2.73 -54.97 -10.81
N GLY A 212 1.57 -55.05 -10.17
CA GLY A 212 0.72 -56.23 -10.16
C GLY A 212 0.28 -56.64 -11.56
N TRP A 213 -0.06 -55.68 -12.43
CA TRP A 213 -0.38 -55.95 -13.83
C TRP A 213 0.82 -56.50 -14.61
N ILE A 214 2.01 -55.92 -14.44
CA ILE A 214 3.23 -56.41 -15.10
C ILE A 214 3.56 -57.83 -14.64
N VAL A 215 3.48 -58.10 -13.34
CA VAL A 215 3.70 -59.45 -12.77
C VAL A 215 2.67 -60.44 -13.29
N PHE A 216 1.39 -60.04 -13.35
CA PHE A 216 0.33 -60.87 -13.90
C PHE A 216 0.58 -61.23 -15.36
N VAL A 217 0.92 -60.26 -16.22
CA VAL A 217 1.22 -60.51 -17.64
C VAL A 217 2.41 -61.45 -17.80
N ALA A 218 3.47 -61.27 -17.00
CA ALA A 218 4.62 -62.16 -17.02
C ALA A 218 4.23 -63.60 -16.61
N LEU A 219 3.54 -63.77 -15.48
CA LEU A 219 3.09 -65.09 -15.05
C LEU A 219 2.14 -65.74 -16.06
N TRP A 220 1.23 -64.96 -16.64
CA TRP A 220 0.29 -65.44 -17.63
C TRP A 220 0.98 -65.99 -18.89
N LEU A 221 2.01 -65.31 -19.38
CA LEU A 221 2.76 -65.75 -20.57
C LEU A 221 3.62 -66.99 -20.34
N TRP A 222 4.15 -67.18 -19.14
CA TRP A 222 5.05 -68.30 -18.80
C TRP A 222 4.38 -69.44 -18.02
N SER A 223 3.10 -69.33 -17.69
CA SER A 223 2.33 -70.41 -17.07
C SER A 223 1.94 -71.48 -18.09
N LYS A 224 2.34 -72.74 -17.87
CA LYS A 224 1.93 -73.86 -18.71
C LYS A 224 0.44 -74.18 -18.43
N PRO A 225 -0.43 -74.31 -19.46
CA PRO A 225 -1.81 -74.72 -19.25
C PRO A 225 -1.89 -76.14 -18.70
N GLU A 226 -2.84 -76.38 -17.79
CA GLU A 226 -3.10 -77.70 -17.23
C GLU A 226 -3.78 -78.60 -18.28
N GLU A 227 -3.29 -79.83 -18.44
CA GLU A 227 -3.83 -80.77 -19.42
C GLU A 227 -5.14 -81.37 -18.89
N ILE A 228 -6.27 -81.01 -19.52
CA ILE A 228 -7.58 -81.55 -19.17
C ILE A 228 -7.62 -83.01 -19.60
N SER A 229 -7.53 -83.94 -18.64
CA SER A 229 -7.67 -85.37 -18.90
C SER A 229 -9.10 -85.67 -19.37
N PRO A 230 -9.31 -86.37 -20.50
CA PRO A 230 -10.65 -86.67 -20.99
C PRO A 230 -11.37 -87.58 -19.98
N ILE A 231 -12.60 -87.19 -19.62
CA ILE A 231 -13.48 -87.98 -18.74
C ILE A 231 -13.77 -89.30 -19.45
N VAL A 232 -13.14 -90.38 -18.99
CA VAL A 232 -13.48 -91.74 -19.42
C VAL A 232 -14.86 -92.07 -18.86
N LYS A 233 -15.90 -91.94 -19.69
CA LYS A 233 -17.21 -92.52 -19.39
C LYS A 233 -17.05 -94.03 -19.30
N LYS A 234 -17.12 -94.58 -18.08
CA LYS A 234 -17.23 -96.02 -17.86
C LYS A 234 -18.63 -96.46 -18.32
N THR A 235 -18.68 -97.19 -19.43
CA THR A 235 -19.80 -98.07 -19.81
C THR A 235 -19.82 -99.30 -18.93
#